data_AF-A0A2C9ZJM7-F1
#
_entry.id   AF-A0A2C9ZJM7-F1
#
_cell.length_a   1.000
_cell.length_b   1.000
_cell.length_c   1.000
_cell.angle_alpha   90.00
_cell.angle_beta   90.00
_cell.angle_gamma   90.00
#
_symmetry.space_group_name_H-M   'P 1'
#
loop_
_entity.id
_entity.type
_entity.pdbx_description
1 polymer ?
#
loop_
_entity_poly.entity_id
_entity_poly.type
_entity_poly.pdbx_seq_one_letter_code
_entity_poly.pdbx_strand_id
1 'polypeptide(L)'
;MVTRASVVADLDQALATQIDFVADPLDSSWYVGNFDGESVYVRMGNFPDEEAYSLYLGHGRWMDFSRVPDNWTITTPAEGWPSTARQRLPKGEFHA
;
A
#
# COMPACT_ATOMS: atom_id res chain seq x y z
N MET A 1 -10.24 2.87 3.65
CA MET A 1 -10.38 3.50 2.32
C MET A 1 -9.31 4.55 2.16
N VAL A 2 -8.40 4.40 1.19
CA VAL A 2 -7.42 5.43 0.83
C VAL A 2 -8.13 6.66 0.32
N THR A 3 -7.73 7.84 0.80
CA THR A 3 -8.27 9.11 0.33
C THR A 3 -7.18 9.95 -0.32
N ARG A 4 -7.54 10.91 -1.16
CA ARG A 4 -6.58 11.88 -1.71
C ARG A 4 -5.89 12.73 -0.64
N ALA A 5 -6.49 12.82 0.55
CA ALA A 5 -5.95 13.54 1.70
C ALA A 5 -4.95 12.71 2.51
N SER A 6 -4.87 11.39 2.27
CA SER A 6 -3.85 10.54 2.86
C SER A 6 -2.50 10.91 2.24
N VAL A 7 -1.49 11.20 3.06
CA VAL A 7 -0.16 11.61 2.62
C VAL A 7 0.87 10.86 3.47
N VAL A 8 2.01 10.51 2.87
CA VAL A 8 3.19 10.10 3.64
C VAL A 8 4.05 11.35 3.77
N ALA A 9 4.05 11.96 4.95
CA ALA A 9 4.71 13.24 5.18
C ALA A 9 6.25 13.15 5.05
N ASP A 10 6.86 12.09 5.58
CA ASP A 10 8.29 11.80 5.46
C ASP A 10 8.50 10.37 4.96
N LEU A 11 8.91 10.26 3.69
CA LEU A 11 9.09 8.97 3.03
C LEU A 11 10.33 8.23 3.56
N ASP A 12 11.45 8.91 3.75
CA ASP A 12 12.69 8.27 4.23
C ASP A 12 12.50 7.74 5.65
N GLN A 13 11.84 8.51 6.50
CA GLN A 13 11.52 8.07 7.86
C GLN A 13 10.51 6.92 7.87
N ALA A 14 9.47 6.96 7.02
CA ALA A 14 8.52 5.85 6.91
C ALA A 14 9.19 4.54 6.46
N LEU A 15 10.14 4.61 5.53
CA LEU A 15 10.92 3.45 5.07
C LEU A 15 11.90 2.93 6.14
N ALA A 16 12.46 3.81 6.97
CA ALA A 16 13.35 3.44 8.07
C ALA A 16 12.62 2.93 9.32
N THR A 17 11.29 3.14 9.42
CA THR A 17 10.49 2.79 10.60
C THR A 17 9.84 1.42 10.46
N GLN A 18 9.74 0.70 11.59
CA GLN A 18 8.95 -0.51 11.64
C GLN A 18 7.46 -0.17 11.54
N ILE A 19 6.80 -0.68 10.50
CA ILE A 19 5.37 -0.48 10.27
C ILE A 19 4.71 -1.84 10.07
N ASP A 20 3.72 -2.12 10.89
CA ASP A 20 2.88 -3.30 10.76
C ASP A 20 1.63 -2.94 9.95
N PHE A 21 1.48 -3.59 8.81
CA PHE A 21 0.38 -3.43 7.89
C PHE A 21 -0.63 -4.56 8.05
N VAL A 22 -1.90 -4.18 8.16
CA VAL A 22 -3.04 -5.10 8.22
C VAL A 22 -4.03 -4.78 7.09
N ALA A 23 -4.86 -5.73 6.69
CA ALA A 23 -5.91 -5.48 5.71
C ALA A 23 -6.81 -4.31 6.16
N ASP A 24 -7.05 -3.34 5.27
CA ASP A 24 -7.91 -2.20 5.56
C ASP A 24 -9.37 -2.69 5.66
N PRO A 25 -10.05 -2.47 6.81
CA PRO A 25 -11.41 -2.98 7.02
C PRO A 25 -12.45 -2.30 6.11
N LEU A 26 -12.11 -1.17 5.51
CA LEU A 26 -12.99 -0.39 4.64
C LEU A 26 -12.67 -0.57 3.15
N ASP A 27 -11.49 -1.10 2.80
CA ASP A 27 -11.12 -1.39 1.42
C ASP A 27 -10.16 -2.58 1.37
N SER A 28 -10.71 -3.74 1.03
CA SER A 28 -9.95 -5.00 0.96
C SER A 28 -8.84 -5.01 -0.09
N SER A 29 -8.74 -3.98 -0.93
CA SER A 29 -7.66 -3.79 -1.90
C SER A 29 -6.39 -3.19 -1.28
N TRP A 30 -6.46 -2.71 -0.04
CA TRP A 30 -5.38 -2.01 0.64
C TRP A 30 -5.03 -2.64 1.98
N TYR A 31 -3.78 -2.46 2.36
CA TYR A 31 -3.27 -2.64 3.70
C TYR A 31 -3.03 -1.27 4.29
N VAL A 32 -3.35 -1.13 5.56
CA VAL A 32 -3.16 0.09 6.34
C VAL A 32 -2.18 -0.20 7.47
N GLY A 33 -1.19 0.68 7.60
CA GLY A 33 -0.27 0.75 8.71
C GLY A 33 -0.35 2.14 9.34
N ASN A 34 0.19 2.28 10.55
CA ASN A 34 0.33 3.58 11.20
C ASN A 34 1.79 4.00 11.25
N PHE A 35 2.05 5.25 10.89
CA PHE A 35 3.36 5.88 10.99
C PHE A 35 3.15 7.29 11.55
N ASP A 36 3.77 7.56 12.71
CA ASP A 36 3.72 8.88 13.37
C ASP A 36 2.30 9.46 13.55
N GLY A 37 1.32 8.59 13.83
CA GLY A 37 -0.09 8.98 13.97
C GLY A 37 -0.84 9.15 12.64
N GLU A 38 -0.17 9.04 11.50
CA GLU A 38 -0.76 9.05 10.17
C GLU A 38 -0.98 7.63 9.62
N SER A 39 -2.02 7.48 8.80
CA SER A 39 -2.31 6.22 8.13
C SER A 39 -1.51 6.12 6.84
N VAL A 40 -0.70 5.07 6.74
CA VAL A 40 0.08 4.73 5.55
C VAL A 40 -0.59 3.56 4.85
N TYR A 41 -0.68 3.63 3.52
CA TYR A 41 -1.39 2.63 2.75
C TYR A 41 -0.49 1.95 1.73
N VAL A 42 -0.44 0.64 1.80
CA VAL A 42 0.26 -0.22 0.86
C VAL A 42 -0.76 -1.14 0.23
N ARG A 43 -0.63 -1.41 -1.06
CA ARG A 43 -1.29 -2.55 -1.68
C ARG A 43 -0.21 -3.46 -2.24
N MET A 44 -0.44 -4.76 -2.18
CA MET A 44 0.20 -5.63 -3.17
C MET A 44 -0.46 -5.28 -4.51
N GLY A 45 0.23 -5.36 -5.64
CA GLY A 45 -0.46 -5.32 -6.93
C GLY A 45 -0.88 -6.73 -7.32
N ASN A 46 -2.06 -6.88 -7.91
CA ASN A 46 -2.46 -8.12 -8.55
C ASN A 46 -1.71 -8.22 -9.89
N PHE A 47 -0.47 -8.71 -9.82
CA PHE A 47 0.41 -8.91 -10.96
C PHE A 47 0.43 -10.41 -11.27
N PRO A 48 -0.08 -10.85 -12.44
CA PRO A 48 0.12 -12.24 -12.86
C PRO A 48 1.59 -12.56 -13.16
N ASP A 49 2.45 -11.54 -13.30
CA ASP A 49 3.83 -11.71 -13.78
C ASP A 49 4.93 -11.39 -12.72
N GLU A 50 4.69 -10.55 -11.71
CA GLU A 50 5.72 -10.14 -10.72
C GLU A 50 5.11 -9.70 -9.36
N GLU A 51 5.52 -10.30 -8.25
CA GLU A 51 5.13 -9.80 -6.91
C GLU A 51 5.71 -8.38 -6.69
N ALA A 52 4.84 -7.37 -6.69
CA ALA A 52 5.23 -6.00 -6.39
C ALA A 52 4.21 -5.32 -5.45
N TYR A 53 4.70 -4.37 -4.67
CA TYR A 53 3.96 -3.58 -3.68
C TYR A 53 3.88 -2.14 -4.17
N SER A 54 2.78 -1.45 -3.90
CA SER A 54 2.65 -0.01 -4.17
C SER A 54 2.29 0.72 -2.88
N LEU A 55 3.13 1.65 -2.45
CA LEU A 55 2.87 2.59 -1.36
C LEU A 55 2.19 3.84 -1.91
N TYR A 56 1.10 4.28 -1.29
CA TYR A 56 0.46 5.54 -1.61
C TYR A 56 1.16 6.71 -0.91
N LEU A 57 1.71 7.66 -1.69
CA LEU A 57 2.42 8.84 -1.17
C LEU A 57 1.49 10.06 -0.97
N GLY A 58 0.25 9.97 -1.43
CA GLY A 58 -0.71 11.07 -1.41
C GLY A 58 -0.83 11.84 -2.71
N HIS A 59 -1.94 12.56 -2.86
CA HIS A 59 -2.29 13.33 -4.05
C HIS A 59 -2.26 12.52 -5.36
N GLY A 60 -2.62 11.24 -5.30
CA GLY A 60 -2.60 10.35 -6.47
C GLY A 60 -1.21 9.88 -6.88
N ARG A 61 -0.18 10.08 -6.04
CA ARG A 61 1.17 9.56 -6.27
C ARG A 61 1.37 8.26 -5.50
N TRP A 62 2.13 7.34 -6.09
CA TRP A 62 2.54 6.10 -5.45
C TRP A 62 3.96 5.73 -5.85
N MET A 63 4.57 4.86 -5.05
CA MET A 63 5.87 4.26 -5.33
C MET A 63 5.74 2.75 -5.32
N ASP A 64 6.26 2.11 -6.37
CA ASP A 64 6.26 0.66 -6.52
C ASP A 64 7.56 0.07 -5.95
N PHE A 65 7.46 -1.10 -5.31
CA PHE A 65 8.57 -1.88 -4.80
C PHE A 65 8.46 -3.32 -5.29
N SER A 66 9.57 -3.92 -5.68
CA SER A 66 9.66 -5.37 -5.88
C SER A 66 9.85 -6.14 -4.57
N ARG A 67 10.27 -5.46 -3.50
CA ARG A 67 10.45 -6.01 -2.16
C ARG A 67 10.18 -4.91 -1.15
N VAL A 68 9.37 -5.19 -0.15
CA VAL A 68 9.12 -4.24 0.95
C VAL A 68 10.34 -4.11 1.85
N PRO A 69 10.52 -2.96 2.52
CA PRO A 69 11.53 -2.79 3.56
C PRO A 69 11.49 -3.93 4.59
N ASP A 70 12.66 -4.39 5.03
CA ASP A 70 12.80 -5.56 5.92
C ASP A 70 12.18 -5.35 7.32
N ASN A 71 11.99 -4.10 7.70
CA ASN A 71 11.35 -3.65 8.94
C ASN A 71 9.82 -3.55 8.81
N TRP A 72 9.23 -3.82 7.65
CA TRP A 72 7.79 -3.81 7.48
C TRP A 72 7.21 -5.22 7.60
N THR A 73 6.13 -5.36 8.35
CA THR A 73 5.40 -6.62 8.44
C THR A 73 4.06 -6.44 7.73
N ILE A 74 3.79 -7.23 6.69
CA ILE A 74 2.48 -7.26 6.03
C ILE A 74 1.75 -8.53 6.44
N THR A 75 0.71 -8.38 7.24
CA THR A 75 -0.12 -9.52 7.66
C THR A 75 -1.25 -9.71 6.67
N THR A 76 -1.05 -10.63 5.73
CA THR A 76 -2.08 -11.06 4.78
C THR A 76 -2.98 -12.13 5.41
N PRO A 77 -4.32 -12.01 5.32
CA PRO A 77 -5.24 -13.06 5.76
C PRO A 77 -4.97 -14.40 5.07
N ALA A 78 -5.22 -15.52 5.75
CA ALA A 78 -4.97 -16.87 5.23
C ALA A 78 -5.77 -17.19 3.95
N GLU A 79 -6.84 -16.46 3.67
CA GLU A 79 -7.64 -16.57 2.45
C GLU A 79 -6.93 -15.97 1.21
N GLY A 80 -5.74 -15.39 1.40
CA GLY A 80 -4.98 -14.76 0.33
C GLY A 80 -5.63 -13.46 -0.14
N TRP A 81 -5.43 -13.14 -1.42
CA TRP A 81 -6.05 -11.95 -1.99
C TRP A 81 -7.58 -12.10 -2.12
N PRO A 82 -8.36 -11.09 -1.74
CA PRO A 82 -9.79 -11.08 -2.03
C PRO A 82 -10.00 -11.07 -3.55
N SER A 83 -11.00 -11.82 -4.04
CA SER A 83 -11.34 -11.91 -5.47
C SER A 83 -11.70 -10.56 -6.12
N THR A 84 -11.92 -9.53 -5.31
CA THR A 84 -12.15 -8.13 -5.70
C THR A 84 -10.87 -7.32 -5.91
N ALA A 85 -9.70 -7.95 -5.84
CA ALA A 85 -8.40 -7.36 -6.12
C ALA A 85 -8.42 -6.54 -7.42
N ARG A 86 -8.31 -5.21 -7.32
CA ARG A 86 -8.35 -4.34 -8.49
C ARG A 86 -7.13 -4.56 -9.39
N GLN A 87 -7.35 -4.48 -10.70
CA GLN A 87 -6.28 -4.52 -11.70
C GLN A 87 -5.23 -3.43 -11.43
N ARG A 88 -4.00 -3.68 -11.90
CA ARG A 88 -2.89 -2.72 -11.89
C ARG A 88 -3.39 -1.36 -12.38
N LEU A 89 -3.20 -0.31 -11.57
CA LEU A 89 -3.39 1.05 -12.09
C LEU A 89 -2.30 1.31 -13.13
N PRO A 90 -2.65 1.84 -14.30
CA PRO A 90 -1.66 2.11 -15.33
C PRO A 90 -0.57 3.03 -14.76
N LYS A 91 0.69 2.66 -15.00
CA LYS A 91 1.86 3.38 -14.49
C LYS A 91 1.79 4.82 -15.01
N GLY A 92 1.71 5.79 -14.11
CA GLY A 92 1.64 7.21 -14.47
C GLY A 92 0.30 7.67 -15.05
N GLU A 93 -0.76 6.87 -14.97
CA GLU A 93 -2.08 7.26 -15.48
C GLU A 93 -3.08 7.53 -14.35
N PHE A 94 -3.73 8.67 -14.49
CA PHE A 94 -4.63 9.29 -13.55
C PHE A 94 -6.04 8.69 -13.72
N HIS A 95 -6.67 8.27 -12.62
CA HIS A 95 -8.11 8.06 -12.60
C HIS A 95 -8.76 9.03 -11.60
N ALA A 96 -9.73 9.79 -12.12
CA ALA A 96 -10.41 10.88 -11.42
C ALA A 96 -11.36 10.39 -10.34
#